data_AF-A0A848H763-F1
#
_entry.id   AF-A0A848H763-F1
#
_cell.length_a   1.000
_cell.length_b   1.000
_cell.length_c   1.000
_cell.angle_alpha   90.00
_cell.angle_beta   90.00
_cell.angle_gamma   90.00
#
_symmetry.space_group_name_H-M   'P 1'
#
loop_
_entity.id
_entity.type
_entity.pdbx_description
1 polymer ?
#
loop_
_entity_poly.entity_id
_entity_poly.type
_entity_poly.pdbx_seq_one_letter_code
_entity_poly.pdbx_strand_id
1 'polypeptide(L)' 'MERVETEDVKPTWIRGPRLRARWDNMSNTAFYAKVKSGVIPPPHYPFGDATPYWSLAEIEAFEAKAQGRKVEAS' A
#
# COMPACT_ATOMS: atom_id res chain seq x y z
N MET A 1 -3.37 -1.00 -35.27
CA MET A 1 -2.77 -1.55 -34.02
C MET A 1 -2.31 -0.38 -33.20
N GLU A 2 -3.19 0.11 -32.33
CA GLU A 2 -2.89 1.18 -31.39
C GLU A 2 -1.87 0.63 -30.38
N ARG A 3 -0.70 1.26 -30.30
CA ARG A 3 0.31 0.89 -29.30
C ARG A 3 -0.21 1.47 -28.00
N VAL A 4 -0.64 0.62 -27.08
CA VAL A 4 -0.91 1.03 -25.70
C VAL A 4 0.44 1.51 -25.16
N GLU A 5 0.62 2.83 -25.16
CA GLU A 5 1.68 3.48 -24.40
C GLU A 5 1.38 3.15 -22.94
N THR A 6 1.98 2.07 -22.44
CA THR A 6 2.06 1.84 -21.00
C THR A 6 2.92 2.97 -20.48
N GLU A 7 2.27 4.08 -20.12
CA GLU A 7 2.90 5.18 -19.41
C GLU A 7 3.77 4.56 -18.33
N ASP A 8 5.06 4.89 -18.36
CA ASP A 8 6.06 4.43 -17.41
C ASP A 8 5.70 5.07 -16.06
N VAL A 9 4.63 4.58 -15.42
CA VAL A 9 4.16 5.02 -14.12
C VAL A 9 5.20 4.51 -13.15
N LYS A 10 6.26 5.31 -12.97
CA LYS A 10 7.30 5.03 -11.99
C LYS A 10 6.59 4.70 -10.67
N PRO A 11 6.86 3.53 -10.08
CA PRO A 11 6.18 3.14 -8.86
C PRO A 11 6.45 4.22 -7.81
N THR A 12 5.37 4.85 -7.34
CA THR A 12 5.48 5.90 -6.34
C THR A 12 5.57 5.23 -4.98
N TRP A 13 6.67 5.44 -4.29
CA TRP A 13 6.97 4.79 -3.01
C TRP A 13 6.58 5.68 -1.82
N ILE A 14 5.92 5.08 -0.82
CA ILE A 14 5.59 5.73 0.45
C ILE A 14 6.26 5.01 1.62
N ARG A 15 6.79 5.76 2.58
CA ARG A 15 7.38 5.17 3.81
C ARG A 15 6.30 4.85 4.84
N GLY A 16 6.56 3.83 5.65
CA GLY A 16 5.66 3.35 6.70
C GLY A 16 5.11 4.44 7.64
N PRO A 17 5.90 5.40 8.16
CA PRO A 17 5.37 6.49 8.99
C PRO A 17 4.33 7.36 8.27
N ARG A 18 4.54 7.66 6.98
CA ARG A 18 3.61 8.48 6.20
C ARG A 18 2.34 7.70 5.83
N LEU A 19 2.48 6.41 5.56
CA LEU A 19 1.34 5.52 5.35
C LEU A 19 0.48 5.38 6.62
N ARG A 20 1.11 5.24 7.79
CA ARG A 20 0.40 5.22 9.08
C ARG A 20 -0.35 6.52 9.36
N ALA A 21 0.25 7.67 9.03
CA ALA A 21 -0.41 8.97 9.16
C ALA A 21 -1.67 9.08 8.27
N ARG A 22 -1.66 8.46 7.08
CA ARG A 22 -2.82 8.40 6.17
C ARG A 22 -3.99 7.60 6.74
N TRP A 23 -3.72 6.54 7.52
CA TRP A 23 -4.73 5.68 8.13
C TRP A 23 -5.02 6.03 9.59
N ASP A 24 -5.31 7.30 9.84
CA ASP A 24 -5.70 7.80 11.17
C ASP A 24 -4.60 7.63 12.24
N ASN A 25 -3.35 7.86 11.83
CA ASN A 25 -2.17 7.79 12.71
C ASN A 25 -2.01 6.44 13.44
N MET A 26 -2.21 5.34 12.71
CA MET A 26 -2.12 3.97 13.24
C MET A 26 -0.80 3.72 13.99
N SER A 27 -0.92 3.12 15.19
CA SER A 27 0.22 2.73 16.01
C SER A 27 1.18 1.82 15.26
N ASN A 28 2.48 2.01 15.47
CA ASN A 28 3.54 1.26 14.80
C ASN A 28 3.40 -0.26 14.98
N THR A 29 3.13 -0.70 16.21
CA THR A 29 2.91 -2.11 16.55
C THR A 29 1.72 -2.71 15.80
N ALA A 30 0.59 -1.99 15.77
CA ALA A 30 -0.63 -2.45 15.08
C ALA A 30 -0.42 -2.54 13.56
N PHE A 31 0.30 -1.56 12.99
CA PHE A 31 0.66 -1.55 11.58
C PHE A 31 1.50 -2.76 11.20
N TYR A 32 2.61 -3.02 11.89
CA TYR A 32 3.47 -4.17 11.58
C TYR A 32 2.81 -5.51 11.91
N ALA A 33 1.93 -5.57 12.91
CA ALA A 33 1.12 -6.76 13.16
C ALA A 33 0.20 -7.08 11.97
N LYS A 34 -0.45 -6.07 11.40
CA LYS A 34 -1.31 -6.22 10.21
C LYS A 34 -0.50 -6.56 8.94
N VAL A 35 0.69 -6.00 8.78
CA VAL A 35 1.63 -6.37 7.71
C VAL A 35 2.04 -7.84 7.86
N LYS A 36 2.47 -8.26 9.05
CA LYS A 36 2.85 -9.66 9.33
C LYS A 36 1.68 -10.63 9.14
N SER A 37 0.47 -10.20 9.46
CA SER A 37 -0.76 -10.98 9.28
C SER A 37 -1.23 -11.03 7.82
N GLY A 38 -0.59 -10.31 6.89
CA GLY A 38 -1.01 -10.24 5.48
C GLY A 38 -2.27 -9.40 5.24
N VAL A 39 -2.71 -8.61 6.23
CA VAL A 39 -3.85 -7.69 6.06
C VAL A 39 -3.41 -6.45 5.27
N ILE A 40 -2.23 -5.92 5.57
CA ILE A 40 -1.61 -4.82 4.81
C ILE A 40 -0.58 -5.44 3.86
N PRO A 41 -0.45 -4.92 2.62
CA PRO A 41 0.60 -5.37 1.70
C PRO A 41 2.01 -5.34 2.32
N PRO A 42 2.89 -6.29 1.95
CA PRO A 42 4.26 -6.32 2.45
C PRO A 42 5.05 -5.09 1.97
N PRO A 43 6.09 -4.67 2.72
CA PRO A 43 7.00 -3.64 2.26
C PRO A 43 7.96 -4.16 1.18
N HIS A 44 8.45 -3.21 0.39
CA HIS A 44 9.53 -3.32 -0.58
C HIS A 44 10.75 -2.54 -0.12
N TYR A 45 11.92 -2.90 -0.64
CA TYR A 45 13.22 -2.31 -0.28
C TYR A 45 13.98 -1.78 -1.51
N PRO A 46 13.37 -0.90 -2.33
CA PRO A 46 13.98 -0.45 -3.60
C PRO A 46 15.26 0.38 -3.41
N PHE A 47 15.50 0.90 -2.21
CA PHE A 47 16.66 1.76 -1.88
C PHE A 47 17.59 1.11 -0.85
N GLY A 48 17.53 -0.22 -0.69
CA GLY A 48 18.31 -1.01 0.25
C GLY A 48 17.51 -1.55 1.45
N ASP A 49 18.06 -2.55 2.13
CA ASP A 49 17.38 -3.35 3.17
C ASP A 49 17.10 -2.62 4.49
N ALA A 50 17.62 -1.39 4.63
CA ALA A 50 17.51 -0.63 5.88
C ALA A 50 16.13 0.01 6.08
N THR A 51 15.44 0.40 5.01
CA THR A 51 14.19 1.18 5.11
C THR A 51 13.08 0.55 4.28
N PRO A 52 11.95 0.18 4.89
CA PRO A 52 10.80 -0.35 4.16
C PRO A 52 10.01 0.77 3.47
N TYR A 53 9.59 0.49 2.24
CA TYR A 53 8.72 1.31 1.40
C TYR A 53 7.51 0.52 0.94
N TRP A 54 6.41 1.19 0.63
CA TRP A 54 5.22 0.57 0.06
C TRP A 54 4.92 1.22 -1.28
N SER A 55 4.48 0.43 -2.26
CA SER A 55 4.01 0.98 -3.52
C SER A 55 2.65 1.65 -3.27
N LEU A 56 2.52 2.93 -3.64
CA LEU A 56 1.23 3.61 -3.54
C LEU A 56 0.16 2.91 -4.35
N ALA A 57 0.49 2.39 -5.54
CA ALA A 57 -0.48 1.68 -6.38
C ALA A 57 -1.05 0.44 -5.67
N GLU A 58 -0.22 -0.33 -4.97
CA GLU A 58 -0.69 -1.50 -4.20
C GLU A 58 -1.53 -1.10 -2.99
N ILE A 59 -1.13 -0.02 -2.31
CA ILE A 59 -1.87 0.55 -1.20
C ILE A 59 -3.24 1.04 -1.66
N GLU A 60 -3.31 1.78 -2.76
CA GLU A 60 -4.56 2.31 -3.32
C GLU A 60 -5.47 1.17 -3.79
N ALA A 61 -4.93 0.13 -4.42
CA ALA A 61 -5.69 -1.07 -4.77
C ALA A 61 -6.21 -1.81 -3.52
N PHE A 62 -5.41 -1.89 -2.45
CA PHE A 62 -5.85 -2.44 -1.17
C PHE A 62 -6.96 -1.60 -0.52
N GLU A 63 -6.81 -0.28 -0.47
CA GLU A 63 -7.81 0.66 0.05
C GLU A 63 -9.13 0.54 -0.74
N ALA A 64 -9.04 0.52 -2.07
CA ALA A 64 -10.20 0.34 -2.94
C ALA A 64 -10.90 -1.01 -2.70
N LYS A 65 -10.15 -2.10 -2.54
CA LYS A 65 -10.72 -3.42 -2.21
C LYS A 65 -11.35 -3.45 -0.81
N ALA A 66 -10.73 -2.80 0.17
CA ALA A 66 -11.26 -2.70 1.53
C ALA A 66 -12.56 -1.89 1.57
N GLN A 67 -12.67 -0.86 0.73
CA GLN A 67 -13.85 0.00 0.64
C GLN A 67 -14.97 -0.65 -0.19
N GLY A 68 -14.64 -1.36 -1.28
CA GLY A 68 -15.59 -2.13 -2.08
C GLY A 68 -16.23 -3.31 -1.34
N ARG A 69 -15.58 -3.84 -0.30
CA ARG A 69 -16.18 -4.88 0.56
C ARG A 69 -17.37 -4.38 1.39
N LYS A 70 -17.62 -3.07 1.50
CA LYS A 70 -18.75 -2.53 2.27
C LYS A 70 -20.09 -2.52 1.53
N VAL A 71 -20.14 -2.84 0.22
CA VAL A 71 -21.39 -2.74 -0.58
C VAL A 71 -22.10 -4.07 -0.87
N GLU A 72 -21.57 -5.21 -0.43
CA GLU A 72 -22.18 -6.53 -0.71
C GLU A 72 -22.75 -7.26 0.53
N ALA A 73 -22.98 -6.53 1.62
CA ALA A 73 -23.70 -7.04 2.79
C ALA A 73 -24.72 -6.00 3.24
N SER A 74 -25.79 -5.81 2.47
CA SER A 74 -27.02 -5.12 2.86
C SER A 74 -28.20 -5.72 2.12
#